data_AF-Q0DBG1-F1
#
_entry.id   AF-Q0DBG1-F1
#
_cell.length_a   1.000
_cell.length_b   1.000
_cell.length_c   1.000
_cell.angle_alpha   90.00
_cell.angle_beta   90.00
_cell.angle_gamma   90.00
#
_symmetry.space_group_name_H-M   'P 1'
#
loop_
_entity.id
_entity.type
_entity.pdbx_description
1 polymer ?
#
loop_
_entity_poly.entity_id
_entity_poly.type
_entity_poly.pdbx_seq_one_letter_code
_entity_poly.pdbx_strand_id
1 'polypeptide(L)'
;MQPGTYFYHGHYGMQRAAGLYGSLIVDVADGDEEPFKYDGEINLLLSDWYHESIYTQMVGLSSNPFRWIGEPQVCNRSIIISSSPSLMNSALLLFLQLFLQRDIRCVYAVSC
;
A
#
# COMPACT_ATOMS: atom_id res chain seq x y z
N MET A 1 8.66 -8.89 -17.88
CA MET A 1 8.71 -9.00 -16.41
C MET A 1 8.37 -10.42 -16.03
N GLN A 2 8.85 -10.91 -14.89
CA GLN A 2 8.38 -12.18 -14.33
C GLN A 2 7.04 -11.95 -13.61
N PRO A 3 6.16 -12.97 -13.53
CA PRO A 3 4.91 -12.85 -12.80
C PRO A 3 5.18 -12.60 -11.31
N GLY A 4 4.35 -11.74 -10.71
CA GLY A 4 4.49 -11.36 -9.31
C GLY A 4 3.80 -10.04 -8.95
N THR A 5 3.76 -9.80 -7.63
CA THR A 5 3.26 -8.55 -7.07
C THR A 5 4.40 -7.56 -6.85
N TYR A 6 4.40 -6.48 -7.62
CA TYR A 6 5.32 -5.36 -7.50
C TYR A 6 4.57 -4.09 -7.09
N PHE A 7 5.31 -3.03 -6.82
CA PHE A 7 4.76 -1.70 -6.60
C PHE A 7 5.70 -0.64 -7.21
N TYR A 8 5.15 0.51 -7.55
CA TYR A 8 5.91 1.66 -7.99
C TYR A 8 5.71 2.82 -7.01
N HIS A 9 6.68 3.73 -6.95
CA HIS A 9 6.55 4.96 -6.18
C HIS A 9 7.44 6.09 -6.71
N GLY A 10 7.08 7.32 -6.33
CA GLY A 10 7.88 8.51 -6.57
C GLY A 10 9.27 8.38 -5.96
N HIS A 11 10.29 8.74 -6.73
CA HIS A 11 11.70 8.68 -6.34
C HIS A 11 12.39 10.05 -6.27
N TYR A 12 11.62 11.14 -6.38
CA TYR A 12 12.14 12.48 -6.24
C TYR A 12 11.69 13.12 -4.92
N GLY A 13 12.65 13.59 -4.12
CA GLY A 13 12.41 14.15 -2.80
C GLY A 13 11.60 13.19 -1.92
N MET A 14 10.50 13.68 -1.36
CA MET A 14 9.60 12.92 -0.49
C MET A 14 8.23 12.64 -1.14
N GLN A 15 8.17 12.60 -2.49
CA GLN A 15 6.92 12.39 -3.23
C GLN A 15 6.20 11.08 -2.88
N ARG A 16 6.93 10.00 -2.56
CA ARG A 16 6.32 8.75 -2.06
C ARG A 16 5.46 9.00 -0.82
N ALA A 17 5.97 9.78 0.14
CA ALA A 17 5.24 10.11 1.37
C ALA A 17 4.04 11.04 1.10
N ALA A 18 4.02 11.74 -0.03
CA ALA A 18 2.88 12.55 -0.48
C ALA A 18 1.74 11.72 -1.10
N GLY A 19 1.90 10.40 -1.23
CA GLY A 19 0.90 9.53 -1.87
C GLY A 19 1.27 9.05 -3.28
N LEU A 20 2.45 9.37 -3.79
CA LEU A 20 2.85 8.91 -5.13
C LEU A 20 3.37 7.46 -5.08
N TYR A 21 2.46 6.50 -5.07
CA TYR A 21 2.73 5.06 -5.14
C TYR A 21 1.52 4.28 -5.65
N GLY A 22 1.74 3.05 -6.08
CA GLY A 22 0.67 2.14 -6.50
C GLY A 22 1.16 0.72 -6.74
N SER A 23 0.22 -0.20 -6.87
CA SER A 23 0.50 -1.62 -7.15
C SER A 23 0.81 -1.83 -8.63
N LEU A 24 1.71 -2.76 -8.92
CA LEU A 24 2.02 -3.26 -10.26
C LEU A 24 1.94 -4.79 -10.20
N ILE A 25 0.84 -5.34 -10.69
CA ILE A 25 0.66 -6.79 -10.76
C ILE A 25 1.07 -7.25 -12.15
N VAL A 26 1.94 -8.27 -12.19
CA VAL A 26 2.33 -8.95 -13.42
C VAL A 26 1.76 -10.35 -13.35
N ASP A 27 0.78 -10.63 -14.19
CA ASP A 27 0.18 -11.96 -14.30
C ASP A 27 1.13 -12.94 -15.02
N VAL A 28 0.86 -14.23 -14.87
CA VAL A 28 1.49 -15.27 -15.70
C VAL A 28 1.20 -15.02 -17.19
N ALA A 29 2.09 -15.50 -18.06
CA ALA A 29 1.90 -15.33 -19.50
C ALA A 29 0.65 -16.07 -19.98
N ASP A 30 0.06 -15.60 -21.08
CA ASP A 30 -1.11 -16.24 -21.69
C ASP A 30 -0.82 -17.73 -21.97
N GLY A 31 -1.61 -18.62 -21.35
CA GLY A 31 -1.49 -20.07 -21.50
C GLY A 31 -0.69 -20.77 -20.39
N ASP A 32 -0.03 -20.01 -19.51
CA ASP A 32 0.56 -20.53 -18.28
C ASP A 32 -0.47 -20.43 -17.13
N GLU A 33 -0.33 -21.31 -16.13
CA GLU A 33 -1.16 -21.27 -14.93
C GLU A 33 -0.30 -20.99 -13.69
N GLU A 34 -0.86 -20.24 -12.75
CA GLU A 34 -0.30 -20.11 -11.41
C GLU A 34 -0.16 -21.50 -10.76
N PRO A 35 0.91 -21.76 -9.98
CA PRO A 35 1.16 -23.06 -9.35
C PRO A 35 0.12 -23.43 -8.29
N PHE A 36 -0.74 -22.50 -7.89
CA PHE A 36 -1.81 -22.69 -6.91
C PHE A 36 -3.13 -22.17 -7.46
N LYS A 37 -4.23 -22.85 -7.13
CA LYS A 37 -5.58 -22.42 -7.46
C LYS A 37 -6.16 -21.62 -6.29
N TYR A 38 -6.81 -20.50 -6.61
CA TYR A 38 -7.50 -19.64 -5.66
C TYR A 38 -8.83 -19.17 -6.27
N ASP A 39 -9.83 -18.93 -5.43
CA ASP A 39 -11.17 -18.50 -5.87
C ASP A 39 -11.21 -17.00 -6.22
N GLY A 40 -10.22 -16.24 -5.76
CA GLY A 40 -10.05 -14.83 -6.07
C GLY A 40 -8.87 -14.23 -5.35
N GLU A 41 -8.57 -12.98 -5.66
CA GLU A 41 -7.42 -12.25 -5.12
C GLU A 41 -7.83 -10.89 -4.57
N ILE A 42 -7.07 -10.44 -3.57
CA ILE A 42 -7.18 -9.11 -2.97
C ILE A 42 -5.79 -8.52 -2.93
N ASN A 43 -5.61 -7.38 -3.57
CA ASN A 43 -4.37 -6.63 -3.49
C ASN A 43 -4.45 -5.61 -2.34
N LEU A 44 -3.54 -5.75 -1.37
CA LEU A 44 -3.40 -4.84 -0.24
C LEU A 44 -2.07 -4.09 -0.35
N LEU A 45 -2.13 -2.78 -0.50
CA LEU A 45 -0.96 -1.91 -0.44
C LEU A 45 -1.02 -1.06 0.83
N LEU A 46 0.02 -1.20 1.65
CA LEU A 46 0.14 -0.56 2.96
C LEU A 46 1.07 0.65 2.88
N SER A 47 0.69 1.73 3.55
CA SER A 47 1.45 2.98 3.61
C SER A 47 1.16 3.70 4.92
N ASP A 48 2.09 4.50 5.41
CA ASP A 48 1.83 5.43 6.51
C ASP A 48 1.46 6.80 5.95
N TRP A 49 0.67 7.56 6.71
CA TRP A 49 0.18 8.89 6.32
C TRP A 49 0.42 9.92 7.41
N TYR A 50 0.95 11.06 6.97
CA TYR A 50 1.25 12.20 7.82
C TYR A 50 0.30 13.36 7.52
N HIS A 51 -0.22 14.03 8.56
CA HIS A 51 -1.09 15.19 8.38
C HIS A 51 -0.31 16.46 7.98
N GLU A 52 0.96 16.54 8.36
CA GLU A 52 1.81 17.67 8.00
C GLU A 52 2.23 17.59 6.53
N SER A 53 2.30 18.74 5.86
CA SER A 53 2.70 18.77 4.46
C SER A 53 4.13 18.26 4.27
N ILE A 54 4.35 17.50 3.19
CA ILE A 54 5.68 16.98 2.85
C ILE A 54 6.71 18.10 2.67
N TYR A 55 6.30 19.29 2.21
CA TYR A 55 7.21 20.43 2.10
C TYR A 55 7.69 20.89 3.48
N THR A 56 6.77 21.03 4.45
CA THR A 56 7.15 21.43 5.82
C THR A 56 8.06 20.39 6.47
N GLN A 57 7.73 19.10 6.30
CA GLN A 57 8.58 18.00 6.77
C GLN A 57 9.99 18.08 6.17
N MET A 58 10.10 18.26 4.86
CA MET A 58 11.39 18.36 4.16
C MET A 58 12.22 19.57 4.62
N VAL A 59 11.57 20.72 4.82
CA VAL A 59 12.23 21.91 5.38
C VAL A 59 12.71 21.65 6.80
N GLY A 60 11.89 21.01 7.64
CA GLY A 60 12.26 20.66 9.01
C GLY A 60 13.42 19.69 9.12
N LEU A 61 13.45 18.67 8.25
CA LEU A 61 14.57 17.73 8.16
C LEU A 61 15.86 18.39 7.66
N SER A 62 15.74 19.45 6.85
CA SER A 62 16.89 20.17 6.28
C SER A 62 17.31 21.39 7.11
N SER A 63 16.58 21.72 8.19
CA SER A 63 16.86 22.93 8.99
C SER A 63 17.94 22.67 10.05
N ASN A 64 18.57 23.76 10.51
CA ASN A 64 19.38 23.78 11.73
C ASN A 64 18.75 24.79 12.71
N PRO A 65 18.18 24.35 13.85
CA PRO A 65 18.19 22.97 14.36
C PRO A 65 17.33 22.03 13.53
N PHE A 66 17.75 20.76 13.47
CA PHE A 66 17.00 19.67 12.84
C PHE A 66 15.64 19.48 13.53
N ARG A 67 14.58 19.26 12.75
CA ARG A 67 13.24 18.97 13.24
C ARG A 67 12.77 17.60 12.75
N TRP A 68 12.57 16.68 13.68
CA TRP A 68 12.04 15.35 13.41
C TRP A 68 10.55 15.39 13.08
N ILE A 69 10.10 14.56 12.14
CA ILE A 69 8.72 14.50 11.64
C ILE A 69 7.76 13.85 12.66
N GLY A 70 8.28 12.99 13.54
CA GLY A 70 7.48 12.23 14.49
C GLY A 70 6.91 10.94 13.91
N GLU A 71 5.95 10.34 14.63
CA GLU A 71 5.23 9.14 14.19
C GLU A 71 4.07 9.49 13.25
N PRO A 72 3.71 8.60 12.32
CA PRO A 72 2.58 8.82 11.43
C PRO A 72 1.26 8.83 12.22
N GLN A 73 0.32 9.67 11.78
CA GLN A 73 -1.01 9.75 12.42
C GLN A 73 -1.92 8.60 11.98
N VAL A 74 -1.76 8.08 10.76
CA VAL A 74 -2.64 7.06 10.18
C VAL A 74 -1.84 6.06 9.36
N CYS A 75 -2.08 4.76 9.54
CA CYS A 75 -1.66 3.72 8.60
C CYS A 75 -2.73 3.64 7.49
N ASN A 76 -2.39 4.15 6.31
CA ASN A 76 -3.25 4.21 5.14
C ASN A 76 -3.22 2.89 4.36
N ARG A 77 -4.41 2.36 4.08
CA ARG A 77 -4.61 1.08 3.38
C ARG A 77 -5.32 1.31 2.06
N SER A 78 -4.59 1.13 0.96
CA SER A 78 -5.18 1.03 -0.37
C SER A 78 -5.51 -0.43 -0.65
N ILE A 79 -6.81 -0.73 -0.67
CA ILE A 79 -7.34 -2.05 -1.03
C ILE A 79 -7.79 -1.97 -2.48
N ILE A 80 -7.16 -2.75 -3.36
CA ILE A 80 -7.59 -2.96 -4.73
C ILE A 80 -8.07 -4.39 -4.83
N ILE A 81 -9.37 -4.57 -5.10
CA ILE A 81 -9.94 -5.90 -5.25
C ILE A 81 -9.91 -6.25 -6.73
N SER A 82 -8.90 -7.03 -7.14
CA SER A 82 -8.78 -7.58 -8.49
C SER A 82 -9.44 -8.97 -8.57
N SER A 83 -10.67 -9.08 -8.08
CA SER A 83 -11.38 -10.35 -8.08
C SER A 83 -12.21 -10.53 -9.36
N SER A 84 -12.22 -11.75 -9.92
CA SER A 84 -13.13 -12.12 -11.01
C SER A 84 -14.59 -11.88 -10.62
N PRO A 85 -15.46 -11.33 -11.51
CA PRO A 85 -16.79 -10.82 -11.16
C PRO A 85 -17.78 -11.83 -10.53
N SER A 86 -17.48 -13.13 -10.57
CA SER A 86 -18.42 -14.21 -10.22
C SER A 86 -18.43 -14.61 -8.74
N LEU A 87 -17.52 -14.13 -7.89
CA LEU A 87 -17.33 -14.67 -6.52
C LEU A 87 -17.39 -13.65 -5.37
N MET A 88 -17.54 -12.35 -5.65
CA MET A 88 -17.67 -11.34 -4.60
C MET A 88 -19.11 -11.24 -4.07
N ASN A 89 -19.41 -11.99 -3.00
CA ASN A 89 -20.58 -11.70 -2.17
C ASN A 89 -20.35 -10.41 -1.36
N SER A 90 -21.30 -9.48 -1.43
CA SER A 90 -21.27 -8.15 -0.77
C SER A 90 -21.02 -8.20 0.74
N ALA A 91 -21.32 -9.33 1.40
CA ALA A 91 -21.04 -9.55 2.81
C ALA A 91 -19.54 -9.72 3.14
N LEU A 92 -18.75 -10.35 2.27
CA LEU A 92 -17.32 -10.58 2.52
C LEU A 92 -16.52 -9.27 2.43
N LEU A 93 -16.86 -8.41 1.46
CA LEU A 93 -16.29 -7.06 1.35
C LEU A 93 -16.54 -6.26 2.64
N LEU A 94 -17.79 -6.23 3.13
CA LEU A 94 -18.14 -5.46 4.32
C LEU A 94 -17.42 -5.97 5.59
N PHE A 95 -17.29 -7.28 5.74
CA PHE A 95 -16.58 -7.90 6.87
C PHE A 95 -15.08 -7.57 6.86
N LEU A 96 -14.42 -7.61 5.70
CA LEU A 96 -13.01 -7.21 5.56
C LEU A 96 -12.82 -5.71 5.79
N GLN A 97 -13.72 -4.86 5.30
CA GLN A 97 -13.71 -3.42 5.55
C GLN A 97 -13.78 -3.12 7.06
N LEU A 98 -14.67 -3.83 7.79
CA LEU A 98 -14.89 -3.65 9.22
C LEU A 98 -13.77 -4.25 10.09
N PHE A 99 -13.20 -5.40 9.70
CA PHE A 99 -12.08 -6.02 10.45
C PHE A 99 -10.77 -5.24 10.27
N LEU A 100 -10.49 -4.74 9.06
CA LEU A 100 -9.32 -3.90 8.80
C LEU A 100 -9.47 -2.48 9.39
N GLN A 101 -10.66 -2.08 9.87
CA GLN A 101 -10.87 -0.83 10.60
C GLN A 101 -10.51 -0.90 12.09
N ARG A 102 -10.16 -2.08 12.63
CA ARG A 102 -9.74 -2.24 14.03
C ARG A 102 -8.23 -2.48 14.13
N ASP A 103 -7.52 -1.47 14.67
CA ASP A 103 -6.14 -1.50 15.20
C ASP A 103 -5.12 -2.43 14.54
N ILE A 104 -4.89 -2.27 13.24
CA ILE A 104 -3.66 -2.75 12.61
C ILE A 104 -2.64 -1.63 12.66
N ARG A 105 -1.66 -1.77 13.57
CA ARG A 105 -0.39 -1.03 13.47
C ARG A 105 0.31 -1.54 12.20
N CYS A 106 0.69 -0.63 11.30
CA CYS A 106 1.63 -0.96 10.23
C CYS A 106 2.93 -1.41 10.92
N VAL A 107 3.16 -2.72 11.03
CA VAL A 107 4.42 -3.25 11.58
C VAL A 107 5.45 -3.14 10.46
N TYR A 108 6.48 -2.31 10.69
CA TYR A 108 7.54 -2.01 9.73
C TYR A 108 8.16 -3.30 9.17
N ALA A 109 7.88 -3.61 7.90
CA ALA A 109 8.78 -4.43 7.11
C ALA A 109 9.92 -3.52 6.64
N VAL A 110 11.02 -3.50 7.39
CA VAL A 110 12.28 -2.91 6.92
C VAL A 110 12.77 -3.81 5.79
N SER A 111 12.51 -3.41 4.54
CA SER A 111 13.31 -3.93 3.43
C SER A 111 14.64 -3.19 3.48
N CYS A 112 15.69 -3.89 3.90
CA CYS A 112 17.07 -3.53 3.54
C CYS A 112 17.25 -3.59 2.02
#